data_AF-A0A8B5Q3J0-F1
#
_entry.id   AF-A0A8B5Q3J0-F1
#
_cell.length_a   1.000
_cell.length_b   1.000
_cell.length_c   1.000
_cell.angle_alpha   90.00
_cell.angle_beta   90.00
_cell.angle_gamma   90.00
#
_symmetry.space_group_name_H-M   'P 1'
#
loop_
_entity.id
_entity.type
_entity.pdbx_description
1 polymer ?
#
loop_
_entity_poly.entity_id
_entity_poly.type
_entity_poly.pdbx_seq_one_letter_code
_entity_poly.pdbx_strand_id
1 'polypeptide(L)'
;MKRGLLFSGALVAATAVGLAMICSAARAGSAEAYYPKRAWGSFNGGQMNTSLLVFRDLNRNGVYDLGDRPMSRAAVELDKPNGSSIMRLTNVDGFANFRMSVIQRDLEVVDPGHYAFRVVPPPGFSVTTGNASQESDYVVSPGSPGDMIALRTTHPVGLAADLTISGAVAAGSRVSLTGPDGVTAAAKVGPDGRFSAPATSGEWLVDVSVGGATQRRHVVVGAAPSVLSAFSGKGGPEEEPLPNQHIVGFDDLMTSPGVFEIPSGYGGLNWYNLVAMHQSFTAGPGYINTTMSGEFIAYNSSGHPAQVFSDKPFDFTGAYFGVGWDDAEGETLVLKAWRGDQPAYEDQFVLSANGQVYFAADYRRVTRLEIRTLHYWQAAIDDFAYRTGQ
;
A
#
# COMPACT_ATOMS: atom_id res chain seq x y z
N MET A 1 25.70 47.79 -50.10
CA MET A 1 26.09 47.92 -51.53
C MET A 1 26.78 46.62 -51.92
N LYS A 2 26.06 45.72 -52.60
CA LYS A 2 26.12 45.49 -54.06
C LYS A 2 27.50 45.03 -54.58
N ARG A 3 27.59 43.74 -54.89
CA ARG A 3 28.22 43.15 -56.09
C ARG A 3 27.25 42.01 -56.49
N GLY A 4 26.50 41.98 -57.59
CA GLY A 4 26.71 42.49 -58.96
C GLY A 4 27.50 41.45 -59.76
N LEU A 5 26.96 40.26 -60.07
CA LEU A 5 26.18 39.84 -61.26
C LEU A 5 26.85 40.11 -62.63
N LEU A 6 27.06 39.03 -63.41
CA LEU A 6 26.81 38.84 -64.87
C LEU A 6 27.19 37.38 -65.23
N PHE A 7 26.22 36.46 -65.28
CA PHE A 7 25.58 35.86 -66.47
C PHE A 7 26.46 35.12 -67.48
N SER A 8 26.20 33.82 -67.63
CA SER A 8 26.12 33.13 -68.93
C SER A 8 25.06 32.03 -68.81
N GLY A 9 24.04 32.15 -69.66
CA GLY A 9 22.86 31.29 -69.63
C GLY A 9 23.09 29.95 -70.32
N ALA A 10 22.37 28.94 -69.83
CA ALA A 10 22.03 27.77 -70.61
C ALA A 10 20.56 27.42 -70.32
N LEU A 11 19.78 27.42 -71.39
CA LEU A 11 18.38 27.06 -71.45
C LEU A 11 18.26 25.55 -71.16
N VAL A 12 17.66 25.15 -70.03
CA VAL A 12 17.32 23.74 -69.78
C VAL A 12 15.83 23.57 -69.96
N ALA A 13 15.46 22.84 -71.01
CA ALA A 13 14.09 22.45 -71.31
C ALA A 13 13.53 21.59 -70.16
N ALA A 14 12.40 22.02 -69.60
CA ALA A 14 11.67 21.26 -68.60
C ALA A 14 10.94 20.09 -69.28
N THR A 15 11.48 18.88 -69.14
CA THR A 15 10.73 17.65 -69.41
C THR A 15 9.75 17.40 -68.27
N ALA A 16 8.46 17.60 -68.54
CA ALA A 16 7.38 17.19 -67.64
C ALA A 16 7.36 15.65 -67.56
N VAL A 17 7.97 15.10 -66.51
CA VAL A 17 7.79 13.69 -66.15
C VAL A 17 6.44 13.61 -65.43
N GLY A 18 5.42 13.11 -66.13
CA GLY A 18 4.16 12.76 -65.51
C GLY A 18 4.39 11.65 -64.49
N LEU A 19 4.30 11.98 -63.20
CA LEU A 19 4.20 10.98 -62.14
C LEU A 19 2.83 10.30 -62.30
N ALA A 20 2.79 9.16 -62.98
CA ALA A 20 1.66 8.26 -62.88
C ALA A 20 1.59 7.78 -61.42
N MET A 21 0.69 8.36 -60.63
CA MET A 21 0.26 7.78 -59.36
C MET A 21 -0.42 6.45 -59.69
N ILE A 22 0.37 5.37 -59.68
CA ILE A 22 -0.18 4.02 -59.65
C ILE A 22 -0.76 3.88 -58.25
N CYS A 23 -2.04 4.24 -58.11
CA CYS A 23 -2.86 3.81 -56.99
C CYS A 23 -2.99 2.29 -57.12
N SER A 24 -2.00 1.56 -56.61
CA SER A 24 -2.15 0.14 -56.34
C SER A 24 -3.35 -0.01 -55.43
N ALA A 25 -4.46 -0.53 -55.96
CA ALA A 25 -5.59 -0.93 -55.13
C ALA A 25 -5.02 -1.87 -54.07
N ALA A 26 -5.05 -1.44 -52.80
CA ALA A 26 -4.61 -2.27 -51.69
C ALA A 26 -5.53 -3.50 -51.69
N ARG A 27 -5.03 -4.59 -52.26
CA ARG A 27 -5.74 -5.87 -52.27
C ARG A 27 -5.78 -6.31 -50.81
N ALA A 28 -6.96 -6.48 -50.24
CA ALA A 28 -7.11 -7.06 -48.92
C ALA A 28 -6.32 -8.39 -48.92
N GLY A 29 -5.33 -8.49 -48.03
CA GLY A 29 -4.52 -9.69 -47.89
C GLY A 29 -5.40 -10.91 -47.55
N SER A 30 -4.89 -12.12 -47.79
CA SER A 30 -5.52 -13.29 -47.18
C SER A 30 -5.49 -13.14 -45.65
N ALA A 31 -6.40 -13.81 -44.94
CA ALA A 31 -6.37 -13.83 -43.47
C ALA A 31 -4.98 -14.21 -42.94
N GLU A 32 -4.27 -15.13 -43.61
CA GLU A 32 -2.91 -15.54 -43.26
C GLU A 32 -1.86 -14.42 -43.38
N ALA A 33 -2.06 -13.45 -44.28
CA ALA A 33 -1.21 -12.28 -44.41
C ALA A 33 -1.41 -11.28 -43.25
N TYR A 34 -2.62 -11.25 -42.68
CA TYR A 34 -2.94 -10.43 -41.50
C TYR A 34 -2.64 -11.15 -40.17
N TYR A 35 -2.65 -12.47 -40.17
CA TYR A 35 -2.42 -13.34 -39.01
C TYR A 35 -1.33 -14.38 -39.31
N PRO A 36 -0.08 -13.94 -39.58
CA PRO A 36 0.99 -14.85 -39.93
C PRO A 36 1.28 -15.81 -38.78
N LYS A 37 1.40 -17.11 -39.08
CA LYS A 37 1.88 -18.09 -38.11
C LYS A 37 3.39 -17.91 -37.90
N ARG A 38 3.82 -17.96 -36.65
CA ARG A 38 5.24 -17.92 -36.31
C ARG A 38 5.95 -19.19 -36.82
N ALA A 39 7.15 -19.03 -37.37
CA ALA A 39 8.09 -20.12 -37.58
C ALA A 39 8.81 -20.46 -36.26
N TRP A 40 8.71 -21.71 -35.83
CA TRP A 40 9.33 -22.18 -34.58
C TRP A 40 10.75 -22.70 -34.82
N GLY A 41 11.64 -22.58 -33.81
CA GLY A 41 12.99 -23.15 -33.83
C GLY A 41 14.14 -22.16 -34.05
N SER A 42 13.85 -20.89 -34.36
CA SER A 42 14.83 -19.80 -34.35
C SER A 42 14.68 -18.94 -33.10
N PHE A 43 15.72 -18.17 -32.77
CA PHE A 43 15.62 -17.13 -31.76
C PHE A 43 14.54 -16.10 -32.13
N ASN A 44 13.75 -15.68 -31.15
CA ASN A 44 12.73 -14.65 -31.25
C ASN A 44 13.33 -13.24 -31.18
N GLY A 45 14.37 -13.03 -30.36
CA GLY A 45 14.96 -11.72 -30.08
C GLY A 45 14.11 -10.86 -29.13
N GLY A 46 13.05 -11.42 -28.55
CA GLY A 46 12.17 -10.73 -27.63
C GLY A 46 12.67 -10.76 -26.18
N GLN A 47 11.79 -10.36 -25.26
CA GLN A 47 12.00 -10.39 -23.82
C GLN A 47 10.73 -10.86 -23.10
N MET A 48 10.85 -11.29 -21.86
CA MET A 48 9.74 -11.44 -20.92
C MET A 48 10.20 -11.15 -19.49
N ASN A 49 9.28 -11.06 -18.53
CA ASN A 49 9.65 -10.97 -17.12
C ASN A 49 9.78 -12.37 -16.51
N THR A 50 10.81 -12.55 -15.69
CA THR A 50 10.72 -13.48 -14.56
C THR A 50 10.38 -12.67 -13.32
N SER A 51 9.42 -13.14 -12.53
CA SER A 51 8.80 -12.33 -11.50
C SER A 51 8.57 -13.13 -10.23
N LEU A 52 8.75 -12.47 -9.08
CA LEU A 52 8.41 -13.00 -7.76
C LEU A 52 7.26 -12.15 -7.18
N LEU A 53 6.19 -12.82 -6.73
CA LEU A 53 5.07 -12.19 -6.04
C LEU A 53 5.35 -12.11 -4.54
N VAL A 54 5.21 -10.92 -3.95
CA VAL A 54 5.17 -10.71 -2.51
C VAL A 54 3.77 -10.24 -2.13
N PHE A 55 3.19 -10.87 -1.11
CA PHE A 55 1.86 -10.56 -0.63
C PHE A 55 1.87 -10.31 0.89
N ARG A 56 0.89 -9.53 1.34
CA ARG A 56 0.53 -9.36 2.74
C ARG A 56 -0.32 -10.55 3.14
N ASP A 57 0.27 -11.43 3.94
CA ASP A 57 -0.38 -12.58 4.55
C ASP A 57 -1.16 -12.11 5.78
N LEU A 58 -2.44 -11.75 5.58
CA LEU A 58 -3.23 -11.07 6.62
C LEU A 58 -3.62 -12.02 7.75
N ASN A 59 -3.78 -13.31 7.45
CA ASN A 59 -4.18 -14.33 8.43
C ASN A 59 -2.96 -15.07 9.06
N ARG A 60 -1.74 -14.83 8.53
CA ARG A 60 -0.45 -15.35 9.00
C ARG A 60 -0.30 -16.87 8.87
N ASN A 61 -1.01 -17.50 7.95
CA ASN A 61 -0.97 -18.95 7.82
C ASN A 61 0.20 -19.44 6.93
N GLY A 62 0.94 -18.54 6.29
CA GLY A 62 2.06 -18.87 5.40
C GLY A 62 1.61 -19.45 4.06
N VAL A 63 0.38 -19.20 3.64
CA VAL A 63 -0.22 -19.65 2.38
C VAL A 63 -0.78 -18.42 1.66
N TYR A 64 -0.62 -18.35 0.34
CA TYR A 64 -1.28 -17.33 -0.46
C TYR A 64 -2.73 -17.75 -0.74
N ASP A 65 -3.70 -17.11 -0.11
CA ASP A 65 -5.12 -17.46 -0.21
C ASP A 65 -6.10 -16.28 -0.25
N LEU A 66 -7.40 -16.57 -0.16
CA LEU A 66 -8.46 -15.57 -0.27
C LEU A 66 -8.43 -14.63 0.93
N GLY A 67 -8.24 -13.35 0.65
CA GLY A 67 -8.13 -12.29 1.66
C GLY A 67 -6.73 -11.69 1.74
N ASP A 68 -5.73 -12.40 1.21
CA ASP A 68 -4.38 -11.84 1.07
C ASP A 68 -4.33 -10.75 0.02
N ARG A 69 -3.39 -9.83 0.22
CA ARG A 69 -3.28 -8.61 -0.60
C ARG A 69 -1.89 -8.44 -1.17
N PRO A 70 -1.72 -7.75 -2.30
CA PRO A 70 -0.37 -7.43 -2.78
C PRO A 70 0.41 -6.63 -1.73
N MET A 71 1.72 -6.87 -1.66
CA MET A 71 2.66 -6.05 -0.91
C MET A 71 3.44 -5.19 -1.89
N SER A 72 3.14 -3.89 -1.93
CA SER A 72 3.89 -2.96 -2.77
C SER A 72 5.20 -2.58 -2.08
N ARG A 73 6.24 -2.41 -2.89
CA ARG A 73 7.58 -1.97 -2.48
C ARG A 73 8.33 -2.83 -1.46
N ALA A 74 8.03 -4.13 -1.42
CA ALA A 74 8.96 -5.08 -0.83
C ALA A 74 10.21 -5.19 -1.73
N ALA A 75 11.39 -5.27 -1.11
CA ALA A 75 12.63 -5.43 -1.85
C ALA A 75 12.86 -6.91 -2.20
N VAL A 76 13.20 -7.18 -3.46
CA VAL A 76 13.58 -8.50 -3.96
C VAL A 76 14.94 -8.39 -4.62
N GLU A 77 15.90 -9.10 -4.06
CA GLU A 77 17.24 -9.24 -4.62
C GLU A 77 17.28 -10.46 -5.56
N LEU A 78 18.08 -10.35 -6.61
CA LEU A 78 18.35 -11.41 -7.57
C LEU A 78 19.86 -11.52 -7.77
N ASP A 79 20.43 -12.63 -7.28
CA ASP A 79 21.80 -13.04 -7.52
C ASP A 79 21.89 -13.74 -8.87
N LYS A 80 22.93 -13.39 -9.64
CA LYS A 80 23.13 -13.85 -11.01
C LYS A 80 24.28 -14.86 -11.11
N PRO A 81 24.35 -15.66 -12.18
CA PRO A 81 25.42 -16.63 -12.41
C PRO A 81 26.84 -16.03 -12.40
N ASN A 82 26.97 -14.75 -12.77
CA ASN A 82 28.25 -14.05 -12.80
C ASN A 82 28.71 -13.51 -11.43
N GLY A 83 27.97 -13.80 -10.35
CA GLY A 83 28.25 -13.35 -8.98
C GLY A 83 27.81 -11.91 -8.67
N SER A 84 27.19 -11.20 -9.62
CA SER A 84 26.58 -9.91 -9.36
C SER A 84 25.14 -10.06 -8.87
N SER A 85 24.64 -9.04 -8.16
CA SER A 85 23.26 -8.98 -7.67
C SER A 85 22.57 -7.73 -8.16
N ILE A 86 21.25 -7.80 -8.29
CA ILE A 86 20.39 -6.64 -8.54
C ILE A 86 19.21 -6.67 -7.59
N MET A 87 18.60 -5.51 -7.33
CA MET A 87 17.39 -5.40 -6.52
C MET A 87 16.27 -4.73 -7.30
N ARG A 88 15.04 -5.20 -7.11
CA ARG A 88 13.82 -4.55 -7.56
C ARG A 88 12.82 -4.45 -6.41
N LEU A 89 12.10 -3.34 -6.37
CA LEU A 89 10.94 -3.17 -5.51
C LEU A 89 9.72 -3.79 -6.21
N THR A 90 8.84 -4.42 -5.44
CA THR A 90 7.56 -4.90 -5.96
C THR A 90 6.67 -3.74 -6.42
N ASN A 91 5.92 -3.94 -7.49
CA ASN A 91 4.97 -2.96 -8.03
C ASN A 91 3.66 -2.93 -7.22
N VAL A 92 2.62 -2.23 -7.72
CA VAL A 92 1.30 -2.13 -7.07
C VAL A 92 0.57 -3.47 -6.93
N ASP A 93 0.91 -4.44 -7.78
CA ASP A 93 0.34 -5.80 -7.78
C ASP A 93 1.21 -6.79 -6.98
N GLY A 94 2.25 -6.31 -6.29
CA GLY A 94 3.12 -7.14 -5.47
C GLY A 94 4.22 -7.88 -6.24
N PHE A 95 4.40 -7.64 -7.54
CA PHE A 95 5.43 -8.31 -8.34
C PHE A 95 6.73 -7.53 -8.41
N ALA A 96 7.83 -8.19 -8.06
CA ALA A 96 9.16 -7.76 -8.49
C ALA A 96 9.44 -8.40 -9.86
N ASN A 97 9.66 -7.57 -10.88
CA ASN A 97 9.82 -8.01 -12.27
C ASN A 97 11.27 -7.79 -12.72
N PHE A 98 11.88 -8.84 -13.27
CA PHE A 98 13.22 -8.80 -13.86
C PHE A 98 13.10 -9.19 -15.34
N ARG A 99 13.54 -8.32 -16.26
CA ARG A 99 13.42 -8.60 -17.68
C ARG A 99 14.49 -9.58 -18.10
N MET A 100 14.09 -10.55 -18.92
CA MET A 100 14.94 -11.62 -19.39
C MET A 100 14.95 -11.74 -20.91
N SER A 101 16.14 -11.91 -21.47
CA SER A 101 16.37 -12.18 -22.89
C SER A 101 17.75 -12.78 -23.11
N VAL A 102 17.88 -13.81 -23.95
CA VAL A 102 19.20 -14.27 -24.40
C VAL A 102 19.88 -13.26 -25.33
N ILE A 103 19.09 -12.55 -26.14
CA ILE A 103 19.56 -11.70 -27.24
C ILE A 103 19.75 -10.24 -26.80
N GLN A 104 18.84 -9.69 -25.99
CA GLN A 104 18.92 -8.31 -25.51
C GLN A 104 19.81 -8.24 -24.26
N ARG A 105 21.06 -7.83 -24.44
CA ARG A 105 22.14 -7.96 -23.43
C ARG A 105 22.17 -6.85 -22.38
N ASP A 106 21.36 -5.82 -22.52
CA ASP A 106 21.21 -4.69 -21.60
C ASP A 106 20.14 -4.94 -20.50
N LEU A 107 19.53 -6.13 -20.48
CA LEU A 107 18.52 -6.52 -19.51
C LEU A 107 19.10 -7.17 -18.25
N GLU A 108 18.23 -7.45 -17.28
CA GLU A 108 18.61 -7.97 -15.98
C GLU A 108 19.07 -9.44 -16.01
N VAL A 109 18.35 -10.30 -16.72
CA VAL A 109 18.55 -11.75 -16.75
C VAL A 109 18.86 -12.17 -18.18
N VAL A 110 20.15 -12.20 -18.52
CA VAL A 110 20.61 -12.38 -19.91
C VAL A 110 21.44 -13.64 -20.13
N ASP A 111 21.93 -14.26 -19.06
CA ASP A 111 22.75 -15.46 -19.14
C ASP A 111 21.93 -16.67 -18.69
N PRO A 112 22.00 -17.82 -19.39
CA PRO A 112 21.52 -19.06 -18.80
C PRO A 112 22.39 -19.42 -17.58
N GLY A 113 21.82 -20.11 -16.61
CA GLY A 113 22.51 -20.53 -15.40
C GLY A 113 21.66 -20.41 -14.15
N HIS A 114 22.33 -20.51 -13.01
CA HIS A 114 21.70 -20.51 -11.70
C HIS A 114 21.44 -19.08 -11.19
N TYR A 115 20.21 -18.81 -10.78
CA TYR A 115 19.79 -17.55 -10.18
C TYR A 115 19.14 -17.80 -8.83
N ALA A 116 19.40 -16.90 -7.87
CA ALA A 116 18.78 -16.94 -6.55
C ALA A 116 18.03 -15.63 -6.26
N PHE A 117 16.79 -15.75 -5.81
CA PHE A 117 15.93 -14.66 -5.39
C PHE A 117 15.90 -14.59 -3.87
N ARG A 118 15.89 -13.38 -3.30
CA ARG A 118 15.70 -13.16 -1.88
C ARG A 118 14.77 -11.98 -1.62
N VAL A 119 13.65 -12.25 -0.93
CA VAL A 119 12.79 -11.19 -0.40
C VAL A 119 13.40 -10.63 0.88
N VAL A 120 13.52 -9.30 0.94
CA VAL A 120 13.95 -8.56 2.12
C VAL A 120 12.72 -7.84 2.68
N PRO A 121 12.15 -8.30 3.82
CA PRO A 121 10.99 -7.66 4.43
C PRO A 121 11.30 -6.20 4.81
N PRO A 122 10.35 -5.27 4.65
CA PRO A 122 10.49 -3.93 5.24
C PRO A 122 10.49 -4.01 6.78
N PRO A 123 10.93 -2.95 7.47
CA PRO A 123 10.91 -2.90 8.93
C PRO A 123 9.51 -3.19 9.50
N GLY A 124 9.45 -4.01 10.54
CA GLY A 124 8.18 -4.39 11.17
C GLY A 124 7.36 -5.40 10.38
N PHE A 125 7.99 -6.19 9.49
CA PHE A 125 7.37 -7.32 8.81
C PHE A 125 8.24 -8.57 8.94
N SER A 126 7.56 -9.71 9.05
CA SER A 126 8.14 -11.04 9.11
C SER A 126 7.67 -11.90 7.95
N VAL A 127 8.55 -12.78 7.45
CA VAL A 127 8.20 -13.78 6.42
C VAL A 127 7.38 -14.89 7.06
N THR A 128 6.23 -15.21 6.48
CA THR A 128 5.32 -16.26 6.99
C THR A 128 5.41 -17.57 6.20
N THR A 129 5.72 -17.49 4.91
CA THR A 129 5.78 -18.65 4.01
C THR A 129 7.05 -19.50 4.15
N GLY A 130 8.07 -19.03 4.89
CA GLY A 130 9.34 -19.73 5.08
C GLY A 130 10.22 -19.90 3.83
N ASN A 131 9.83 -19.30 2.70
CA ASN A 131 10.48 -19.42 1.38
C ASN A 131 11.03 -18.08 0.86
N ALA A 132 11.53 -17.23 1.77
CA ALA A 132 12.06 -15.91 1.42
C ALA A 132 13.18 -15.96 0.37
N SER A 133 13.98 -17.03 0.41
CA SER A 133 15.01 -17.33 -0.58
C SER A 133 14.55 -18.47 -1.49
N GLN A 134 14.70 -18.29 -2.80
CA GLN A 134 14.30 -19.28 -3.80
C GLN A 134 15.33 -19.31 -4.93
N GLU A 135 15.49 -20.46 -5.58
CA GLU A 135 16.48 -20.64 -6.62
C GLU A 135 15.85 -21.23 -7.89
N SER A 136 16.38 -20.84 -9.04
CA SER A 136 15.98 -21.41 -10.32
C SER A 136 17.11 -21.39 -11.33
N ASP A 137 17.14 -22.42 -12.17
CA ASP A 137 18.06 -22.54 -13.30
C ASP A 137 17.36 -22.07 -14.57
N TYR A 138 18.05 -21.24 -15.34
CA TYR A 138 17.57 -20.67 -16.59
C TYR A 138 18.30 -21.33 -17.75
N VAL A 139 17.53 -21.76 -18.74
CA VAL A 139 18.06 -22.45 -19.93
C VAL A 139 17.58 -21.77 -21.20
N VAL A 140 18.46 -21.76 -22.21
CA VAL A 140 18.14 -21.25 -23.54
C VAL A 140 17.01 -22.08 -24.15
N SER A 141 16.00 -21.39 -24.68
CA SER A 141 14.83 -21.97 -25.32
C SER A 141 14.41 -21.12 -26.51
N PRO A 142 15.02 -21.34 -27.70
CA PRO A 142 14.76 -20.53 -28.89
C PRO A 142 13.29 -20.53 -29.29
N GLY A 143 12.75 -19.34 -29.55
CA GLY A 143 11.36 -19.13 -29.96
C GLY A 143 10.41 -18.84 -28.80
N SER A 144 10.84 -19.02 -27.55
CA SER A 144 10.13 -18.47 -26.38
C SER A 144 10.23 -16.94 -26.36
N PRO A 145 9.32 -16.21 -25.66
CA PRO A 145 9.33 -14.75 -25.68
C PRO A 145 10.69 -14.09 -25.42
N GLY A 146 11.46 -14.56 -24.43
CA GLY A 146 12.83 -14.10 -24.14
C GLY A 146 13.94 -15.04 -24.63
N ASP A 147 13.62 -16.05 -25.43
CA ASP A 147 14.52 -17.12 -25.85
C ASP A 147 15.18 -17.89 -24.69
N MET A 148 14.62 -17.77 -23.49
CA MET A 148 15.08 -18.38 -22.24
C MET A 148 13.87 -18.68 -21.37
N ILE A 149 13.96 -19.76 -20.60
CA ILE A 149 12.94 -20.12 -19.63
C ILE A 149 13.60 -20.44 -18.29
N ALA A 150 12.85 -20.22 -17.21
CA ALA A 150 13.17 -20.79 -15.91
C ALA A 150 12.70 -22.25 -15.89
N LEU A 151 13.52 -23.18 -15.39
CA LEU A 151 13.11 -24.58 -15.20
C LEU A 151 12.09 -24.72 -14.07
N ARG A 152 12.13 -23.80 -13.09
CA ARG A 152 11.17 -23.67 -12.00
C ARG A 152 10.78 -22.20 -11.84
N THR A 153 9.50 -21.91 -11.74
CA THR A 153 9.03 -20.56 -11.40
C THR A 153 9.11 -20.35 -9.89
N THR A 154 9.21 -19.10 -9.45
CA THR A 154 9.13 -18.77 -8.03
C THR A 154 7.73 -19.00 -7.49
N HIS A 155 7.64 -19.32 -6.20
CA HIS A 155 6.41 -19.32 -5.43
C HIS A 155 6.19 -17.94 -4.77
N PRO A 156 4.93 -17.54 -4.49
CA PRO A 156 4.65 -16.34 -3.72
C PRO A 156 5.33 -16.37 -2.34
N VAL A 157 5.72 -15.18 -1.85
CA VAL A 157 6.31 -14.98 -0.52
C VAL A 157 5.38 -14.11 0.31
N GLY A 158 4.96 -14.64 1.46
CA GLY A 158 4.03 -13.97 2.37
C GLY A 158 4.79 -13.18 3.43
N LEU A 159 4.38 -11.94 3.63
CA LEU A 159 4.84 -11.07 4.70
C LEU A 159 3.66 -10.70 5.60
N ALA A 160 3.86 -10.73 6.90
CA ALA A 160 2.90 -10.21 7.86
C ALA A 160 3.56 -9.15 8.75
N ALA A 161 2.81 -8.11 9.10
CA ALA A 161 3.31 -7.07 10.00
C ALA A 161 3.71 -7.67 11.36
N ASP A 162 4.64 -7.11 12.09
CA ASP A 162 4.89 -7.52 13.47
C ASP A 162 3.84 -6.88 14.36
N LEU A 163 3.07 -7.71 15.08
CA LEU A 163 1.97 -7.20 15.90
C LEU A 163 2.49 -6.62 17.20
N THR A 164 2.02 -5.42 17.50
CA THR A 164 2.29 -4.74 18.76
C THR A 164 1.03 -4.06 19.29
N ILE A 165 0.99 -3.85 20.60
CA ILE A 165 0.09 -2.89 21.23
C ILE A 165 0.96 -1.75 21.75
N SER A 166 0.67 -0.54 21.32
CA SER A 166 1.41 0.67 21.68
C SER A 166 0.50 1.82 22.05
N GLY A 167 1.03 2.86 22.68
CA GLY A 167 0.26 4.04 23.03
C GLY A 167 1.03 5.02 23.90
N ALA A 168 0.33 6.05 24.36
CA ALA A 168 0.85 7.06 25.29
C ALA A 168 0.09 7.03 26.63
N VAL A 169 0.84 7.07 27.72
CA VAL A 169 0.35 7.13 29.10
C VAL A 169 1.09 8.23 29.86
N ALA A 170 0.56 8.65 31.01
CA ALA A 170 1.31 9.56 31.89
C ALA A 170 2.64 8.91 32.32
N ALA A 171 3.72 9.71 32.38
CA ALA A 171 5.01 9.23 32.82
C ALA A 171 4.91 8.59 34.23
N GLY A 172 5.55 7.43 34.40
CA GLY A 172 5.47 6.65 35.65
C GLY A 172 4.23 5.76 35.78
N SER A 173 3.35 5.72 34.78
CA SER A 173 2.26 4.74 34.72
C SER A 173 2.80 3.31 34.61
N ARG A 174 2.04 2.35 35.13
CA ARG A 174 2.26 0.91 34.90
C ARG A 174 1.26 0.42 33.86
N VAL A 175 1.74 -0.25 32.82
CA VAL A 175 0.90 -0.85 31.79
C VAL A 175 1.02 -2.37 31.90
N SER A 176 -0.12 -3.05 31.97
CA SER A 176 -0.22 -4.51 32.00
C SER A 176 -1.11 -4.97 30.85
N LEU A 177 -0.64 -5.98 30.11
CA LEU A 177 -1.28 -6.51 28.92
C LEU A 177 -1.58 -7.99 29.15
N THR A 178 -2.84 -8.38 29.08
CA THR A 178 -3.27 -9.77 29.14
C THR A 178 -3.71 -10.22 27.75
N GLY A 179 -3.02 -11.24 27.22
CA GLY A 179 -3.25 -11.76 25.89
C GLY A 179 -4.40 -12.77 25.78
N PRO A 180 -4.68 -13.24 24.56
CA PRO A 180 -5.72 -14.25 24.29
C PRO A 180 -5.47 -15.60 24.98
N ASP A 181 -4.22 -15.89 25.32
CA ASP A 181 -3.78 -17.06 26.07
C ASP A 181 -3.95 -16.90 27.60
N GLY A 182 -4.42 -15.73 28.05
CA GLY A 182 -4.55 -15.36 29.45
C GLY A 182 -3.24 -14.95 30.13
N VAL A 183 -2.11 -14.96 29.40
CA VAL A 183 -0.81 -14.58 29.94
C VAL A 183 -0.75 -13.06 30.08
N THR A 184 -0.28 -12.60 31.23
CA THR A 184 -0.15 -11.18 31.53
C THR A 184 1.30 -10.75 31.57
N ALA A 185 1.64 -9.70 30.84
CA ALA A 185 2.96 -9.09 30.79
C ALA A 185 2.91 -7.59 31.09
N ALA A 186 3.92 -7.06 31.78
CA ALA A 186 4.06 -5.62 31.97
C ALA A 186 4.78 -5.00 30.76
N ALA A 187 4.21 -3.93 30.19
CA ALA A 187 4.88 -3.18 29.14
C ALA A 187 5.82 -2.13 29.75
N LYS A 188 6.98 -1.93 29.11
CA LYS A 188 7.93 -0.90 29.51
C LYS A 188 7.43 0.46 29.02
N VAL A 189 7.25 1.39 29.95
CA VAL A 189 6.90 2.79 29.66
C VAL A 189 8.20 3.61 29.60
N GLY A 190 8.39 4.31 28.49
CA GLY A 190 9.52 5.21 28.27
C GLY A 190 9.42 6.50 29.10
N PRO A 191 10.52 7.28 29.22
CA PRO A 191 10.49 8.58 29.90
C PRO A 191 9.53 9.60 29.28
N ASP A 192 9.23 9.44 27.98
CA ASP A 192 8.27 10.23 27.22
C ASP A 192 6.81 9.76 27.40
N GLY A 193 6.57 8.74 28.23
CA GLY A 193 5.26 8.16 28.46
C GLY A 193 4.78 7.21 27.36
N ARG A 194 5.60 6.91 26.34
CA ARG A 194 5.23 5.94 25.31
C ARG A 194 5.54 4.51 25.73
N PHE A 195 4.72 3.57 25.31
CA PHE A 195 4.98 2.14 25.47
C PHE A 195 4.70 1.41 24.15
N SER A 196 5.37 0.27 23.98
CA SER A 196 5.08 -0.70 22.94
C SER A 196 5.43 -2.09 23.47
N ALA A 197 4.60 -3.07 23.17
CA ALA A 197 4.83 -4.47 23.52
C ALA A 197 4.41 -5.37 22.35
N PRO A 198 5.12 -6.48 22.10
CA PRO A 198 4.70 -7.50 21.16
C PRO A 198 3.30 -8.03 21.51
N ALA A 199 2.53 -8.36 20.48
CA ALA A 199 1.19 -8.91 20.61
C ALA A 199 0.98 -10.07 19.64
N THR A 200 -0.15 -10.74 19.80
CA THR A 200 -0.68 -11.76 18.89
C THR A 200 -2.09 -11.35 18.47
N SER A 201 -2.58 -11.91 17.37
CA SER A 201 -3.96 -11.66 16.94
C SER A 201 -4.94 -12.18 17.99
N GLY A 202 -5.99 -11.40 18.28
CA GLY A 202 -7.06 -11.76 19.21
C GLY A 202 -7.41 -10.67 20.21
N GLU A 203 -8.17 -11.06 21.22
CA GLU A 203 -8.65 -10.18 22.28
C GLU A 203 -7.56 -9.94 23.34
N TRP A 204 -7.31 -8.67 23.64
CA TRP A 204 -6.37 -8.22 24.66
C TRP A 204 -7.06 -7.35 25.69
N LEU A 205 -6.62 -7.51 26.94
CA LEU A 205 -6.95 -6.60 28.02
C LEU A 205 -5.75 -5.73 28.35
N VAL A 206 -5.95 -4.42 28.40
CA VAL A 206 -4.92 -3.43 28.72
C VAL A 206 -5.32 -2.69 29.98
N ASP A 207 -4.56 -2.92 31.05
CA ASP A 207 -4.72 -2.22 32.33
C ASP A 207 -3.62 -1.17 32.45
N VAL A 208 -4.01 0.10 32.61
CA VAL A 208 -3.11 1.22 32.86
C VAL A 208 -3.37 1.75 34.27
N SER A 209 -2.35 1.67 35.11
CA SER A 209 -2.41 2.13 36.49
C SER A 209 -1.52 3.36 36.70
N VAL A 210 -2.09 4.42 37.28
CA VAL A 210 -1.36 5.64 37.65
C VAL A 210 -1.96 6.22 38.93
N GLY A 211 -1.11 6.60 39.90
CA GLY A 211 -1.56 7.24 41.13
C GLY A 211 -2.61 6.46 41.95
N GLY A 212 -2.63 5.12 41.84
CA GLY A 212 -3.60 4.26 42.54
C GLY A 212 -4.93 4.03 41.82
N ALA A 213 -5.17 4.69 40.68
CA ALA A 213 -6.30 4.39 39.79
C ALA A 213 -5.87 3.43 38.68
N THR A 214 -6.76 2.54 38.26
CA THR A 214 -6.56 1.65 37.11
C THR A 214 -7.68 1.86 36.10
N GLN A 215 -7.31 2.12 34.85
CA GLN A 215 -8.21 2.10 33.71
C GLN A 215 -7.98 0.82 32.92
N ARG A 216 -9.07 0.17 32.52
CA ARG A 216 -9.06 -1.08 31.77
C ARG A 216 -9.59 -0.84 30.37
N ARG A 217 -8.98 -1.44 29.37
CA ARG A 217 -9.39 -1.35 27.97
C ARG A 217 -9.36 -2.69 27.29
N HIS A 218 -10.43 -3.02 26.57
CA HIS A 218 -10.47 -4.15 25.64
C HIS A 218 -9.99 -3.70 24.27
N VAL A 219 -9.11 -4.49 23.66
CA VAL A 219 -8.52 -4.21 22.35
C VAL A 219 -8.50 -5.50 21.54
N VAL A 220 -9.02 -5.45 20.32
CA VAL A 220 -8.85 -6.53 19.34
C VAL A 220 -7.63 -6.23 18.49
N VAL A 221 -6.63 -7.09 18.53
CA VAL A 221 -5.48 -7.02 17.60
C VAL A 221 -5.80 -7.91 16.41
N GLY A 222 -5.89 -7.32 15.23
CA GLY A 222 -6.11 -8.03 13.97
C GLY A 222 -4.80 -8.31 13.23
N ALA A 223 -4.80 -8.06 11.91
CA ALA A 223 -3.64 -8.28 11.04
C ALA A 223 -2.55 -7.20 11.15
N ALA A 224 -2.83 -6.06 11.80
CA ALA A 224 -1.93 -4.91 11.92
C ALA A 224 -1.59 -4.59 13.40
N PRO A 225 -0.44 -3.93 13.67
CA PRO A 225 -0.16 -3.38 14.99
C PRO A 225 -1.21 -2.36 15.41
N SER A 226 -1.51 -2.33 16.71
CA SER A 226 -2.53 -1.46 17.31
C SER A 226 -1.89 -0.31 18.08
N VAL A 227 -2.32 0.91 17.77
CA VAL A 227 -1.99 2.13 18.52
C VAL A 227 -3.22 2.53 19.33
N LEU A 228 -3.09 2.61 20.65
CA LEU A 228 -4.16 3.01 21.54
C LEU A 228 -4.17 4.54 21.69
N SER A 229 -5.36 5.13 21.63
CA SER A 229 -5.55 6.52 22.08
C SER A 229 -5.03 6.74 23.50
N ALA A 230 -4.50 7.94 23.75
CA ALA A 230 -3.86 8.29 25.00
C ALA A 230 -4.80 8.11 26.19
N PHE A 231 -4.25 7.53 27.25
CA PHE A 231 -4.98 7.35 28.50
C PHE A 231 -5.04 8.68 29.24
N SER A 232 -6.25 9.26 29.34
CA SER A 232 -6.43 10.60 29.89
C SER A 232 -6.18 10.69 31.40
N GLY A 233 -6.21 9.56 32.12
CA GLY A 233 -6.07 9.50 33.58
C GLY A 233 -7.16 10.25 34.36
N LYS A 234 -8.14 10.83 33.66
CA LYS A 234 -9.26 11.57 34.25
C LYS A 234 -10.40 10.59 34.47
N GLY A 235 -10.44 10.02 35.67
CA GLY A 235 -11.54 9.17 36.12
C GLY A 235 -12.86 9.94 36.18
N GLY A 236 -13.70 9.75 35.17
CA GLY A 236 -15.14 9.94 35.23
C GLY A 236 -15.82 8.59 35.01
N PRO A 237 -17.13 8.46 35.27
CA PRO A 237 -17.87 7.27 34.85
C PRO A 237 -17.65 7.07 33.35
N GLU A 238 -17.22 5.87 32.97
CA GLU A 238 -17.05 5.48 31.58
C GLU A 238 -18.44 5.58 30.91
N GLU A 239 -18.61 6.56 30.02
CA GLU A 239 -19.85 6.67 29.26
C GLU A 239 -19.96 5.43 28.38
N GLU A 240 -21.07 4.70 28.51
CA GLU A 240 -21.29 3.50 27.72
C GLU A 240 -21.20 3.81 26.22
N PRO A 241 -20.57 2.91 25.43
CA PRO A 241 -20.52 3.01 23.99
C PRO A 241 -21.88 3.26 23.37
N LEU A 242 -21.91 4.11 22.35
CA LEU A 242 -23.08 4.22 21.49
C LEU A 242 -23.43 2.85 20.85
N PRO A 243 -24.72 2.51 20.71
CA PRO A 243 -25.15 1.14 20.44
C PRO A 243 -24.95 0.71 18.98
N ASN A 244 -25.13 1.62 18.03
CA ASN A 244 -25.12 1.29 16.59
C ASN A 244 -23.69 1.36 16.06
N GLN A 245 -23.13 0.22 15.65
CA GLN A 245 -21.78 0.10 15.13
C GLN A 245 -21.76 0.20 13.61
N HIS A 246 -20.76 0.89 13.07
CA HIS A 246 -20.56 1.08 11.64
C HIS A 246 -19.08 0.93 11.29
N ILE A 247 -18.80 0.41 10.10
CA ILE A 247 -17.48 0.38 9.48
C ILE A 247 -17.64 0.87 8.05
N VAL A 248 -16.81 1.83 7.65
CA VAL A 248 -16.81 2.41 6.31
C VAL A 248 -15.49 2.05 5.62
N GLY A 249 -15.57 1.16 4.63
CA GLY A 249 -14.45 0.77 3.75
C GLY A 249 -14.42 1.50 2.39
N PHE A 250 -15.37 2.42 2.15
CA PHE A 250 -15.44 3.28 0.94
C PHE A 250 -15.77 2.56 -0.38
N ASP A 251 -15.90 1.23 -0.39
CA ASP A 251 -16.13 0.43 -1.61
C ASP A 251 -17.52 0.59 -2.23
N ASP A 252 -18.54 0.91 -1.43
CA ASP A 252 -19.91 1.08 -1.90
C ASP A 252 -20.19 2.50 -2.44
N LEU A 253 -19.20 3.40 -2.38
CA LEU A 253 -19.30 4.73 -3.00
C LEU A 253 -19.31 4.64 -4.53
N MET A 254 -18.60 3.67 -5.12
CA MET A 254 -18.59 3.50 -6.57
C MET A 254 -18.10 2.15 -7.06
N THR A 255 -18.49 1.83 -8.29
CA THR A 255 -18.12 0.58 -8.98
C THR A 255 -17.12 0.80 -10.13
N SER A 256 -16.60 2.02 -10.32
CA SER A 256 -15.67 2.36 -11.40
C SER A 256 -14.38 3.00 -10.87
N PRO A 257 -13.20 2.71 -11.44
CA PRO A 257 -11.95 3.34 -11.02
C PRO A 257 -12.00 4.86 -11.20
N GLY A 258 -11.75 5.62 -10.14
CA GLY A 258 -11.77 7.08 -10.14
C GLY A 258 -11.37 7.69 -8.80
N VAL A 259 -11.38 9.02 -8.73
CA VAL A 259 -11.08 9.83 -7.53
C VAL A 259 -12.27 10.74 -7.27
N PHE A 260 -12.70 10.83 -6.02
CA PHE A 260 -13.95 11.51 -5.66
C PHE A 260 -13.94 11.99 -4.22
N GLU A 261 -14.47 13.18 -4.00
CA GLU A 261 -14.73 13.65 -2.64
C GLU A 261 -15.79 12.77 -1.99
N ILE A 262 -15.54 12.37 -0.75
CA ILE A 262 -16.50 11.58 0.02
C ILE A 262 -17.70 12.49 0.35
N PRO A 263 -18.92 12.13 -0.09
CA PRO A 263 -20.07 13.00 0.07
C PRO A 263 -20.54 13.03 1.53
N SER A 264 -20.95 14.20 2.00
CA SER A 264 -21.65 14.34 3.27
C SER A 264 -22.90 13.45 3.32
N GLY A 265 -23.13 12.83 4.48
CA GLY A 265 -24.21 11.87 4.70
C GLY A 265 -23.81 10.42 4.41
N TYR A 266 -22.65 10.16 3.79
CA TYR A 266 -22.14 8.81 3.62
C TYR A 266 -21.81 8.17 4.98
N GLY A 267 -22.27 6.95 5.22
CA GLY A 267 -22.29 6.35 6.57
C GLY A 267 -23.11 7.15 7.61
N GLY A 268 -23.89 8.15 7.21
CA GLY A 268 -24.57 9.04 8.17
C GLY A 268 -23.64 10.03 8.89
N LEU A 269 -22.41 10.23 8.40
CA LEU A 269 -21.49 11.28 8.84
C LEU A 269 -21.27 12.30 7.72
N ASN A 270 -20.85 13.51 8.08
CA ASN A 270 -20.39 14.51 7.12
C ASN A 270 -18.87 14.44 6.98
N TRP A 271 -18.41 14.69 5.76
CA TRP A 271 -17.01 14.53 5.38
C TRP A 271 -16.53 15.82 4.72
N TYR A 272 -15.34 16.26 5.07
CA TYR A 272 -14.71 17.43 4.48
C TYR A 272 -13.25 17.15 4.17
N ASN A 273 -12.84 17.47 2.94
CA ASN A 273 -11.48 17.30 2.45
C ASN A 273 -10.95 15.85 2.54
N LEU A 274 -11.87 14.88 2.51
CA LEU A 274 -11.56 13.46 2.39
C LEU A 274 -12.00 12.99 1.01
N VAL A 275 -11.10 12.27 0.35
CA VAL A 275 -11.25 11.76 -1.00
C VAL A 275 -11.08 10.26 -0.93
N ALA A 276 -11.89 9.52 -1.68
CA ALA A 276 -11.71 8.09 -1.87
C ALA A 276 -11.31 7.79 -3.31
N MET A 277 -10.61 6.69 -3.50
CA MET A 277 -10.18 6.18 -4.82
C MET A 277 -9.91 4.69 -4.76
N HIS A 278 -9.89 4.04 -5.92
CA HIS A 278 -9.33 2.69 -6.03
C HIS A 278 -7.85 2.73 -5.63
N GLN A 279 -7.41 1.82 -4.78
CA GLN A 279 -6.09 1.83 -4.15
C GLN A 279 -4.91 1.90 -5.15
N SER A 280 -5.04 1.29 -6.33
CA SER A 280 -4.01 1.33 -7.37
C SER A 280 -4.07 2.55 -8.31
N PHE A 281 -5.06 3.45 -8.17
CA PHE A 281 -5.33 4.51 -9.14
C PHE A 281 -4.13 5.45 -9.37
N THR A 282 -3.42 5.83 -8.30
CA THR A 282 -2.24 6.72 -8.37
C THR A 282 -0.92 5.98 -8.31
N ALA A 283 -0.94 4.65 -8.17
CA ALA A 283 0.21 3.82 -7.89
C ALA A 283 1.05 4.24 -6.65
N GLY A 284 0.43 4.96 -5.70
CA GLY A 284 1.07 5.27 -4.42
C GLY A 284 1.10 4.03 -3.53
N PRO A 285 2.29 3.54 -3.14
CA PRO A 285 2.47 2.25 -2.46
C PRO A 285 1.78 2.17 -1.11
N GLY A 286 1.73 3.28 -0.39
CA GLY A 286 1.02 3.34 0.89
C GLY A 286 -0.48 3.18 0.75
N TYR A 287 -1.07 3.60 -0.37
CA TYR A 287 -2.48 3.33 -0.65
C TYR A 287 -2.72 1.82 -0.81
N ILE A 288 -1.83 1.12 -1.52
CA ILE A 288 -1.87 -0.35 -1.66
C ILE A 288 -1.73 -1.00 -0.29
N ASN A 289 -0.67 -0.64 0.44
CA ASN A 289 -0.27 -1.29 1.68
C ASN A 289 -1.17 -0.96 2.87
N THR A 290 -1.96 0.12 2.79
CA THR A 290 -2.93 0.49 3.84
C THR A 290 -4.30 -0.13 3.63
N THR A 291 -4.66 -0.48 2.40
CA THR A 291 -5.98 -1.08 2.11
C THR A 291 -6.11 -2.43 2.80
N MET A 292 -7.17 -2.60 3.59
CA MET A 292 -7.51 -3.75 4.43
C MET A 292 -8.82 -4.40 3.99
N SER A 293 -9.81 -3.62 3.56
CA SER A 293 -11.07 -4.11 3.00
C SER A 293 -11.25 -3.62 1.56
N GLY A 294 -12.12 -4.32 0.82
CA GLY A 294 -12.36 -4.16 -0.63
C GLY A 294 -11.17 -3.68 -1.47
N GLU A 295 -11.37 -2.66 -2.30
CA GLU A 295 -10.38 -2.09 -3.22
C GLU A 295 -10.28 -0.56 -3.16
N PHE A 296 -11.12 0.10 -2.38
CA PHE A 296 -11.11 1.56 -2.23
C PHE A 296 -10.45 2.00 -0.94
N ILE A 297 -9.86 3.19 -0.97
CA ILE A 297 -9.18 3.77 0.18
C ILE A 297 -9.45 5.27 0.25
N ALA A 298 -9.61 5.80 1.46
CA ALA A 298 -9.74 7.22 1.69
C ALA A 298 -8.41 7.89 2.03
N TYR A 299 -8.31 9.18 1.77
CA TYR A 299 -7.18 10.00 2.19
C TYR A 299 -7.56 11.47 2.30
N ASN A 300 -6.80 12.24 3.09
CA ASN A 300 -6.98 13.68 3.18
C ASN A 300 -6.41 14.39 1.94
N SER A 301 -7.25 15.16 1.24
CA SER A 301 -6.91 15.68 -0.09
C SER A 301 -5.70 16.62 -0.03
N SER A 302 -4.74 16.39 -0.94
CA SER A 302 -3.46 17.11 -0.99
C SER A 302 -2.75 17.20 0.36
N GLY A 303 -3.00 16.25 1.27
CA GLY A 303 -2.43 16.20 2.61
C GLY A 303 -2.90 17.30 3.58
N HIS A 304 -3.85 18.14 3.17
CA HIS A 304 -4.42 19.18 4.03
C HIS A 304 -5.32 18.57 5.13
N PRO A 305 -5.56 19.27 6.25
CA PRO A 305 -6.46 18.77 7.28
C PRO A 305 -7.84 18.40 6.74
N ALA A 306 -8.30 17.22 7.14
CA ALA A 306 -9.60 16.65 6.82
C ALA A 306 -10.50 16.65 8.06
N GLN A 307 -11.81 16.59 7.87
CA GLN A 307 -12.76 16.47 8.97
C GLN A 307 -13.84 15.42 8.72
N VAL A 308 -14.21 14.74 9.80
CA VAL A 308 -15.41 13.90 9.90
C VAL A 308 -16.26 14.48 11.02
N PHE A 309 -17.53 14.78 10.75
CA PHE A 309 -18.36 15.50 11.72
C PHE A 309 -19.85 15.18 11.61
N SER A 310 -20.59 15.48 12.67
CA SER A 310 -22.05 15.33 12.73
C SER A 310 -22.63 16.27 13.78
N ASP A 311 -23.86 16.74 13.55
CA ASP A 311 -24.62 17.51 14.53
C ASP A 311 -25.06 16.64 15.73
N LYS A 312 -25.14 15.32 15.52
CA LYS A 312 -25.37 14.34 16.58
C LYS A 312 -24.04 13.76 17.06
N PRO A 313 -23.83 13.58 18.37
CA PRO A 313 -22.62 12.92 18.87
C PRO A 313 -22.45 11.50 18.33
N PHE A 314 -21.22 11.14 18.01
CA PHE A 314 -20.79 9.80 17.63
C PHE A 314 -19.55 9.38 18.42
N ASP A 315 -19.27 8.09 18.51
CA ASP A 315 -18.02 7.58 19.06
C ASP A 315 -17.09 7.20 17.92
N PHE A 316 -15.86 7.70 17.88
CA PHE A 316 -14.84 7.18 16.96
C PHE A 316 -14.12 6.00 17.64
N THR A 317 -14.23 4.82 17.02
CA THR A 317 -13.72 3.55 17.57
C THR A 317 -12.34 3.21 16.99
N GLY A 318 -12.06 3.61 15.75
CA GLY A 318 -10.75 3.44 15.14
C GLY A 318 -10.78 3.43 13.63
N ALA A 319 -9.61 3.30 13.02
CA ALA A 319 -9.44 3.06 11.59
C ALA A 319 -8.02 2.53 11.34
N TYR A 320 -7.80 1.93 10.17
CA TYR A 320 -6.45 1.71 9.66
C TYR A 320 -5.89 2.99 9.08
N PHE A 321 -4.63 3.27 9.38
CA PHE A 321 -3.89 4.41 8.87
C PHE A 321 -2.54 3.99 8.31
N GLY A 322 -2.13 4.67 7.25
CA GLY A 322 -0.78 4.66 6.70
C GLY A 322 -0.53 5.98 5.97
N VAL A 323 0.59 6.12 5.26
CA VAL A 323 0.89 7.33 4.47
C VAL A 323 1.06 6.96 3.02
N GLY A 324 0.46 7.72 2.09
CA GLY A 324 0.30 7.29 0.69
C GLY A 324 1.60 7.09 -0.11
N TRP A 325 2.69 7.74 0.31
CA TRP A 325 3.93 7.84 -0.46
C TRP A 325 5.17 7.53 0.39
N ASP A 326 6.18 6.89 -0.20
CA ASP A 326 7.41 6.52 0.54
C ASP A 326 8.27 7.72 0.93
N ASP A 327 8.19 8.82 0.17
CA ASP A 327 8.87 10.08 0.52
C ASP A 327 8.34 10.66 1.84
N ALA A 328 7.19 10.16 2.30
CA ALA A 328 6.55 10.52 3.56
C ALA A 328 6.69 9.42 4.64
N GLU A 329 7.50 8.38 4.41
CA GLU A 329 7.75 7.33 5.40
C GLU A 329 8.18 7.93 6.74
N GLY A 330 7.49 7.56 7.82
CA GLY A 330 7.74 8.13 9.15
C GLY A 330 6.98 9.43 9.45
N GLU A 331 6.05 9.85 8.58
CA GLU A 331 5.15 10.98 8.84
C GLU A 331 4.35 10.78 10.14
N THR A 332 4.00 11.87 10.81
CA THR A 332 3.21 11.84 12.05
C THR A 332 1.77 12.24 11.76
N LEU A 333 0.83 11.32 12.00
CA LEU A 333 -0.59 11.64 12.07
C LEU A 333 -0.89 12.38 13.35
N VAL A 334 -1.78 13.38 13.25
CA VAL A 334 -2.43 14.02 14.39
C VAL A 334 -3.94 13.87 14.23
N LEU A 335 -4.57 13.26 15.23
CA LEU A 335 -6.01 13.18 15.35
C LEU A 335 -6.45 14.09 16.47
N LYS A 336 -7.42 14.96 16.20
CA LYS A 336 -8.00 15.85 17.21
C LYS A 336 -9.51 15.74 17.17
N ALA A 337 -10.15 15.65 18.32
CA ALA A 337 -11.60 15.50 18.40
C ALA A 337 -12.22 16.51 19.35
N TRP A 338 -13.46 16.91 19.06
CA TRP A 338 -14.22 17.91 19.81
C TRP A 338 -15.59 17.37 20.24
N ARG A 339 -16.10 17.90 21.35
CA ARG A 339 -17.51 17.83 21.74
C ARG A 339 -18.11 19.22 21.65
N GLY A 340 -18.92 19.46 20.62
CA GLY A 340 -19.25 20.82 20.20
C GLY A 340 -17.96 21.57 19.85
N ASP A 341 -17.72 22.71 20.50
CA ASP A 341 -16.52 23.52 20.30
C ASP A 341 -15.37 23.18 21.25
N GLN A 342 -15.59 22.29 22.23
CA GLN A 342 -14.58 21.96 23.25
C GLN A 342 -13.66 20.83 22.77
N PRO A 343 -12.33 21.02 22.70
CA PRO A 343 -11.40 19.94 22.43
C PRO A 343 -11.50 18.87 23.51
N ALA A 344 -11.65 17.61 23.08
CA ALA A 344 -11.83 16.47 23.98
C ALA A 344 -10.66 15.48 23.91
N TYR A 345 -10.10 15.28 22.72
CA TYR A 345 -9.03 14.32 22.47
C TYR A 345 -7.99 14.89 21.51
N GLU A 346 -6.74 14.51 21.70
CA GLU A 346 -5.64 14.75 20.75
C GLU A 346 -4.62 13.61 20.87
N ASP A 347 -4.33 12.94 19.76
CA ASP A 347 -3.37 11.84 19.69
C ASP A 347 -2.43 12.00 18.50
N GLN A 348 -1.22 11.46 18.66
CA GLN A 348 -0.19 11.50 17.62
C GLN A 348 0.59 10.19 17.54
N PHE A 349 0.73 9.67 16.32
CA PHE A 349 1.48 8.45 16.03
C PHE A 349 2.07 8.47 14.61
N VAL A 350 3.08 7.64 14.42
CA VAL A 350 3.86 7.57 13.18
C VAL A 350 3.16 6.65 12.17
N LEU A 351 3.17 7.06 10.91
CA LEU A 351 2.64 6.33 9.76
C LEU A 351 3.78 5.71 8.95
N SER A 352 3.44 4.69 8.17
CA SER A 352 4.34 4.05 7.21
C SER A 352 3.63 3.88 5.86
N ALA A 353 4.39 3.97 4.78
CA ALA A 353 3.99 3.60 3.42
C ALA A 353 4.21 2.10 3.19
N ASN A 354 5.05 1.45 4.01
CA ASN A 354 5.31 0.01 3.93
C ASN A 354 4.22 -0.81 4.62
N GLY A 355 3.49 -0.24 5.56
CA GLY A 355 2.46 -0.95 6.30
C GLY A 355 1.56 -0.05 7.12
N GLN A 356 0.46 -0.63 7.54
CA GLN A 356 -0.63 0.02 8.24
C GLN A 356 -0.55 -0.17 9.75
N VAL A 357 -1.10 0.80 10.48
CA VAL A 357 -1.40 0.68 11.90
C VAL A 357 -2.91 0.77 12.08
N TYR A 358 -3.47 0.01 13.02
CA TYR A 358 -4.84 0.24 13.47
C TYR A 358 -4.82 1.19 14.66
N PHE A 359 -5.42 2.37 14.52
CA PHE A 359 -5.60 3.25 15.67
C PHE A 359 -6.87 2.82 16.40
N ALA A 360 -6.72 2.15 17.53
CA ALA A 360 -7.82 1.86 18.43
C ALA A 360 -8.12 3.12 19.23
N ALA A 361 -9.23 3.78 18.90
CA ALA A 361 -9.73 4.96 19.58
C ALA A 361 -10.76 4.60 20.66
N ASP A 362 -10.86 5.46 21.67
CA ASP A 362 -11.94 5.43 22.67
C ASP A 362 -12.56 6.83 22.77
N TYR A 363 -12.77 7.45 21.61
CA TYR A 363 -13.26 8.82 21.52
C TYR A 363 -14.77 8.80 21.64
N ARG A 364 -15.29 9.15 22.82
CA ARG A 364 -16.72 9.09 23.13
C ARG A 364 -17.42 10.43 22.91
N ARG A 365 -18.62 10.35 22.34
CA ARG A 365 -19.57 11.47 22.16
C ARG A 365 -18.95 12.69 21.49
N VAL A 366 -18.07 12.48 20.53
CA VAL A 366 -17.48 13.56 19.73
C VAL A 366 -18.47 14.04 18.67
N THR A 367 -18.33 15.28 18.26
CA THR A 367 -19.12 15.87 17.15
C THR A 367 -18.25 16.16 15.94
N ARG A 368 -16.92 16.21 16.12
CA ARG A 368 -15.95 16.43 15.04
C ARG A 368 -14.65 15.70 15.35
N LEU A 369 -14.08 15.09 14.33
CA LEU A 369 -12.72 14.57 14.25
C LEU A 369 -11.99 15.33 13.14
N GLU A 370 -10.81 15.86 13.44
CA GLU A 370 -9.85 16.37 12.47
C GLU A 370 -8.74 15.34 12.27
N ILE A 371 -8.39 15.12 11.01
CA ILE A 371 -7.35 14.20 10.57
C ILE A 371 -6.33 15.02 9.79
N ARG A 372 -5.10 15.08 10.27
CA ARG A 372 -4.01 15.79 9.59
C ARG A 372 -2.68 15.11 9.84
N THR A 373 -1.70 15.45 9.03
CA THR A 373 -0.29 15.11 9.25
C THR A 373 0.49 16.36 9.66
N LEU A 374 1.69 16.21 10.24
CA LEU A 374 2.49 17.37 10.65
C LEU A 374 3.09 18.11 9.45
N HIS A 375 3.43 17.38 8.38
CA HIS A 375 4.06 17.95 7.19
C HIS A 375 3.18 17.91 5.93
N TYR A 376 1.85 17.82 6.10
CA TYR A 376 0.87 17.91 5.02
C TYR A 376 1.05 16.84 3.93
N TRP A 377 1.46 15.63 4.33
CA TRP A 377 1.40 14.43 3.51
C TRP A 377 0.04 13.74 3.65
N GLN A 378 -0.33 12.97 2.63
CA GLN A 378 -1.60 12.27 2.57
C GLN A 378 -1.59 11.04 3.50
N ALA A 379 -2.41 11.08 4.54
CA ALA A 379 -2.73 9.92 5.35
C ALA A 379 -3.76 9.06 4.61
N ALA A 380 -3.39 7.81 4.34
CA ALA A 380 -4.28 6.78 3.83
C ALA A 380 -5.12 6.21 4.97
N ILE A 381 -6.41 5.94 4.72
CA ILE A 381 -7.41 5.59 5.73
C ILE A 381 -8.30 4.50 5.18
N ASP A 382 -8.48 3.42 5.95
CA ASP A 382 -9.41 2.34 5.62
C ASP A 382 -10.13 1.81 6.88
N ASP A 383 -11.27 1.13 6.67
CA ASP A 383 -12.19 0.63 7.71
C ASP A 383 -12.45 1.66 8.83
N PHE A 384 -12.98 2.83 8.46
CA PHE A 384 -13.31 3.87 9.43
C PHE A 384 -14.48 3.41 10.33
N ALA A 385 -14.15 3.04 11.57
CA ALA A 385 -15.07 2.45 12.54
C ALA A 385 -15.56 3.47 13.56
N TYR A 386 -16.89 3.55 13.71
CA TYR A 386 -17.54 4.49 14.63
C TYR A 386 -18.87 3.95 15.12
N ARG A 387 -19.43 4.63 16.12
CA ARG A 387 -20.73 4.30 16.70
C ARG A 387 -21.64 5.51 16.75
N THR A 388 -22.93 5.30 16.57
CA THR A 388 -23.95 6.35 16.57
C THR A 388 -25.08 6.02 17.54
N GLY A 389 -25.80 7.06 17.97
CA GLY A 389 -27.06 6.91 18.70
C GLY A 389 -28.16 6.32 17.83
N GLN A 390 -29.34 6.19 18.44
CA GLN A 390 -30.58 5.84 17.72
C GLN A 390 -31.00 6.92 16.72
#